data_AF-A0A3A2Z4W9-F1
#
_entry.id   AF-A0A3A2Z4W9-F1
#
_cell.length_a   1.000
_cell.length_b   1.000
_cell.length_c   1.000
_cell.angle_alpha   90.00
_cell.angle_beta   90.00
_cell.angle_gamma   90.00
#
_symmetry.space_group_name_H-M   'P 1'
#
loop_
_entity.id
_entity.type
_entity.pdbx_description
1 polymer ?
#
loop_
_entity_poly.entity_id
_entity_poly.type
_entity_poly.pdbx_seq_one_letter_code
_entity_poly.pdbx_strand_id
1 'polypeptide(L)'
;MDEEEKRWAMRLITNSVVTNRWEHTRIPPDSAEMSSTVILKVKVVDGSGKIRSGSASDERKDAENEEVTSRVWAGVVPVWETFGQPIPSPDNKVTEVPGYISSFIHGRNERNRADAEAAATVKFPGEEQH
;
A
#
# COMPACT_ATOMS: atom_id res chain seq x y z
N MET A 1 -6.16 -16.44 -24.06
CA MET A 1 -6.16 -16.92 -22.67
C MET A 1 -7.21 -17.99 -22.59
N ASP A 2 -6.85 -19.18 -22.15
CA ASP A 2 -7.84 -20.23 -21.91
C ASP A 2 -8.65 -19.95 -20.62
N GLU A 3 -9.75 -20.67 -20.44
CA GLU A 3 -10.68 -20.50 -19.32
C GLU A 3 -10.03 -20.74 -17.95
N GLU A 4 -9.06 -21.66 -17.85
CA GLU A 4 -8.39 -21.99 -16.60
C GLU A 4 -7.37 -20.90 -16.22
N GLU A 5 -6.54 -20.48 -17.18
CA GLU A 5 -5.61 -19.36 -17.03
C GLU A 5 -6.40 -18.11 -16.61
N LYS A 6 -7.58 -17.87 -17.23
CA LYS A 6 -8.46 -16.74 -16.90
C LYS A 6 -8.94 -16.77 -15.47
N ARG A 7 -9.49 -17.90 -15.01
CA ARG A 7 -9.91 -18.05 -13.60
C ARG A 7 -8.75 -17.90 -12.63
N TRP A 8 -7.58 -18.45 -12.97
CA TRP A 8 -6.36 -18.29 -12.18
C TRP A 8 -5.95 -16.81 -12.04
N ALA A 9 -5.95 -16.05 -13.15
CA ALA A 9 -5.62 -14.64 -13.10
C ALA A 9 -6.67 -13.81 -12.36
N MET A 10 -7.97 -14.10 -12.52
CA MET A 10 -9.04 -13.45 -11.76
C MET A 10 -8.85 -13.65 -10.25
N ARG A 11 -8.50 -14.88 -9.83
CA ARG A 11 -8.18 -15.18 -8.43
C ARG A 11 -6.98 -14.37 -7.94
N LEU A 12 -5.88 -14.33 -8.70
CA LEU A 12 -4.70 -13.56 -8.32
C LEU A 12 -4.97 -12.06 -8.21
N ILE A 13 -5.68 -11.48 -9.17
CA ILE A 13 -6.04 -10.06 -9.18
C ILE A 13 -6.98 -9.75 -8.00
N THR A 14 -7.96 -10.60 -7.73
CA THR A 14 -8.89 -10.39 -6.61
C THR A 14 -8.16 -10.44 -5.27
N ASN A 15 -7.27 -11.43 -5.10
CA ASN A 15 -6.52 -11.62 -3.85
C ASN A 15 -5.37 -10.63 -3.66
N SER A 16 -4.93 -9.93 -4.72
CA SER A 16 -3.93 -8.84 -4.59
C SER A 16 -4.54 -7.55 -4.02
N VAL A 17 -5.85 -7.34 -4.20
CA VAL A 17 -6.57 -6.19 -3.64
C VAL A 17 -6.92 -6.44 -2.17
N VAL A 18 -7.53 -7.58 -1.85
CA VAL A 18 -7.82 -8.02 -0.48
C VAL A 18 -7.47 -9.50 -0.36
N THR A 19 -6.56 -9.83 0.54
CA THR A 19 -6.10 -11.21 0.73
C THR A 19 -7.27 -12.15 1.03
N ASN A 20 -7.30 -13.32 0.36
CA ASN A 20 -8.34 -14.35 0.45
C ASN A 20 -9.74 -13.92 -0.04
N ARG A 21 -9.89 -12.77 -0.71
CA ARG A 21 -11.20 -12.28 -1.12
C ARG A 21 -11.90 -13.21 -2.11
N TRP A 22 -11.17 -13.82 -3.03
CA TRP A 22 -11.71 -14.73 -4.04
C TRP A 22 -12.50 -15.87 -3.41
N GLU A 23 -11.92 -16.54 -2.42
CA GLU A 23 -12.53 -17.67 -1.70
C GLU A 23 -13.82 -17.29 -0.95
N HIS A 24 -14.05 -15.99 -0.75
CA HIS A 24 -15.21 -15.42 -0.07
C HIS A 24 -16.16 -14.66 -1.02
N THR A 25 -16.13 -14.98 -2.31
CA THR A 25 -17.16 -14.59 -3.29
C THR A 25 -17.92 -15.82 -3.79
N ARG A 26 -18.90 -15.61 -4.69
CA ARG A 26 -19.54 -16.71 -5.42
C ARG A 26 -18.52 -17.32 -6.39
N ILE A 27 -18.26 -18.61 -6.23
CA ILE A 27 -17.34 -19.38 -7.08
C ILE A 27 -18.09 -20.59 -7.65
N PRO A 28 -17.93 -20.89 -8.96
CA PRO A 28 -17.21 -20.12 -9.96
C PRO A 28 -17.97 -18.84 -10.40
N PRO A 29 -17.28 -17.86 -11.02
CA PRO A 29 -17.96 -16.82 -11.78
C PRO A 29 -18.87 -17.43 -12.85
N ASP A 30 -19.98 -16.77 -13.16
CA ASP A 30 -20.87 -17.24 -14.22
C ASP A 30 -20.35 -16.93 -15.63
N SER A 31 -21.04 -17.48 -16.63
CA SER A 31 -20.67 -17.32 -18.04
C SER A 31 -20.72 -15.87 -18.52
N ALA A 32 -21.56 -15.01 -17.95
CA ALA A 32 -21.63 -13.60 -18.32
C ALA A 32 -20.42 -12.83 -17.76
N GLU A 33 -20.05 -13.06 -16.51
CA GLU A 33 -18.83 -12.53 -15.89
C GLU A 33 -17.58 -13.01 -16.63
N MET A 34 -17.54 -14.29 -17.00
CA MET A 34 -16.45 -14.87 -17.76
C MET A 34 -16.37 -14.30 -19.19
N SER A 35 -17.47 -14.10 -19.89
CA SER A 35 -17.43 -13.59 -21.29
C SER A 35 -17.14 -12.09 -21.39
N SER A 36 -17.59 -11.30 -20.42
CA SER A 36 -17.45 -9.83 -20.41
C SER A 36 -16.11 -9.31 -19.90
N THR A 37 -15.32 -10.14 -19.23
CA THR A 37 -14.03 -9.73 -18.62
C THR A 37 -12.86 -9.97 -19.58
N VAL A 38 -11.99 -8.99 -19.80
CA VAL A 38 -10.72 -9.16 -20.54
C VAL A 38 -9.54 -8.98 -19.58
N ILE A 39 -8.58 -9.90 -19.62
CA ILE A 39 -7.37 -9.85 -18.79
C ILE A 39 -6.16 -9.63 -19.67
N LEU A 40 -5.35 -8.64 -19.30
CA LEU A 40 -4.10 -8.33 -19.97
C LEU A 40 -2.92 -8.84 -19.14
N LYS A 41 -2.06 -9.65 -19.76
CA LYS A 41 -0.81 -10.13 -19.18
C LYS A 41 0.34 -9.36 -19.80
N VAL A 42 0.94 -8.47 -19.02
CA VAL A 42 2.06 -7.63 -19.47
C VAL A 42 3.32 -8.06 -18.75
N LYS A 43 4.38 -8.33 -19.51
CA LYS A 43 5.72 -8.54 -18.95
C LYS A 43 6.36 -7.16 -18.75
N VAL A 44 6.73 -6.85 -17.50
CA VAL A 44 7.58 -5.68 -17.22
C VAL A 44 8.98 -6.00 -17.74
N VAL A 45 9.45 -5.26 -18.74
CA VAL A 45 10.78 -5.44 -19.35
C VAL A 45 11.81 -4.57 -18.66
N ASP A 46 11.42 -3.35 -18.29
CA ASP A 46 12.25 -2.41 -17.55
C ASP A 46 11.34 -1.47 -16.74
N GLY A 47 11.89 -0.83 -15.72
CA GLY A 47 11.19 0.12 -14.87
C GLY A 47 12.16 0.89 -13.98
N SER A 48 11.90 2.19 -13.80
CA SER A 48 12.67 3.05 -12.91
C SER A 48 11.78 3.60 -11.79
N GLY A 49 12.39 3.83 -10.63
CA GLY A 49 11.72 4.40 -9.46
C GLY A 49 12.68 5.29 -8.69
N LYS A 50 12.15 6.32 -8.04
CA LYS A 50 12.90 7.20 -7.14
C LYS A 50 12.31 7.12 -5.75
N ILE A 51 13.16 6.82 -4.78
CA ILE A 51 12.78 6.73 -3.37
C ILE A 51 13.53 7.86 -2.65
N ARG A 52 12.79 8.62 -1.84
CA ARG A 52 13.36 9.54 -0.85
C ARG A 52 12.79 9.14 0.51
N SER A 53 13.67 8.67 1.38
CA SER A 53 13.42 8.48 2.81
C SER A 53 14.32 9.44 3.59
N GLY A 54 14.36 9.33 4.91
CA GLY A 54 15.23 10.10 5.80
C GLY A 54 14.72 11.50 6.16
N SER A 55 15.50 12.16 7.03
CA SER A 55 15.15 13.46 7.61
C SER A 55 15.20 14.61 6.60
N ALA A 56 14.72 15.78 7.02
CA ALA A 56 15.08 17.04 6.39
C ALA A 56 16.61 17.19 6.37
N SER A 57 17.13 17.70 5.26
CA SER A 57 18.54 18.03 5.06
C SER A 57 18.62 19.52 4.78
N ASP A 58 19.36 20.25 5.60
CA ASP A 58 19.57 21.70 5.52
C ASP A 58 21.02 22.01 5.10
N GLU A 59 21.23 23.18 4.51
CA GLU A 59 22.59 23.62 4.22
C GLU A 59 23.40 23.79 5.51
N ARG A 60 24.70 23.48 5.47
CA ARG A 60 25.57 23.52 6.65
C ARG A 60 25.55 24.88 7.37
N LYS A 61 25.44 25.99 6.63
CA LYS A 61 25.36 27.35 7.21
C LYS A 61 24.14 27.56 8.11
N ASP A 62 23.05 26.84 7.83
CA ASP A 62 21.78 26.92 8.57
C ASP A 62 21.75 25.87 9.67
N ALA A 63 22.23 24.65 9.38
CA ALA A 63 22.34 23.55 10.35
C ALA A 63 23.33 23.84 11.49
N GLU A 64 24.40 24.62 11.25
CA GLU A 64 25.38 25.03 12.27
C GLU A 64 25.02 26.37 12.94
N ASN A 65 23.95 27.05 12.50
CA ASN A 65 23.54 28.34 13.06
C ASN A 65 22.58 28.13 14.24
N GLU A 66 23.06 28.41 15.46
CA GLU A 66 22.30 28.28 16.70
C GLU A 66 21.04 29.17 16.73
N GLU A 67 21.10 30.37 16.17
CA GLU A 67 19.93 31.26 16.10
C GLU A 67 18.83 30.67 15.20
N VAL A 68 19.22 29.96 14.13
CA VAL A 68 18.27 29.30 13.21
C VAL A 68 17.72 28.04 13.87
N THR A 69 18.60 27.14 14.32
CA THR A 69 18.22 25.83 14.88
C THR A 69 17.44 25.91 16.20
N SER A 70 17.56 27.03 16.93
CA SER A 70 16.77 27.26 18.15
C SER A 70 15.37 27.84 17.92
N ARG A 71 15.09 28.44 16.75
CA ARG A 71 13.80 29.11 16.46
C ARG A 71 12.99 28.48 15.33
N VAL A 72 13.62 27.73 14.43
CA VAL A 72 12.98 27.13 13.25
C VAL A 72 12.88 25.62 13.43
N TRP A 73 11.67 25.08 13.37
CA TRP A 73 11.45 23.64 13.40
C TRP A 73 11.75 23.03 12.03
N ALA A 74 12.59 22.00 12.00
CA ALA A 74 12.85 21.16 10.83
C ALA A 74 12.63 19.69 11.19
N GLY A 75 11.98 18.95 10.30
CA GLY A 75 11.65 17.54 10.55
C GLY A 75 10.77 16.95 9.45
N VAL A 76 10.29 15.73 9.71
CA VAL A 76 9.42 14.99 8.79
C VAL A 76 8.09 14.73 9.49
N VAL A 77 6.99 14.99 8.79
CA VAL A 77 5.65 14.53 9.19
C VAL A 77 5.36 13.26 8.39
N PRO A 78 5.43 12.06 8.99
CA PRO A 78 5.12 10.83 8.28
C PRO A 78 3.64 10.80 7.88
N VAL A 79 3.39 10.34 6.66
CA VAL A 79 2.03 10.16 6.11
C VAL A 79 1.91 8.72 5.65
N TRP A 80 0.77 8.10 5.95
CA TRP A 80 0.44 6.76 5.49
C TRP A 80 -1.05 6.65 5.19
N GLU A 81 -1.39 5.73 4.30
CA GLU A 81 -2.78 5.37 4.03
C GLU A 81 -3.31 4.45 5.12
N THR A 82 -4.58 4.65 5.51
CA THR A 82 -5.28 3.82 6.49
C THR A 82 -6.67 3.45 5.99
N PHE A 83 -7.07 2.21 6.22
CA PHE A 83 -8.45 1.76 6.05
C PHE A 83 -9.26 2.10 7.30
N GLY A 84 -10.45 2.66 7.08
CA GLY A 84 -11.44 2.88 8.12
C GLY A 84 -12.19 1.59 8.52
N GLN A 85 -13.22 1.75 9.35
CA GLN A 85 -14.08 0.64 9.76
C GLN A 85 -14.97 0.18 8.59
N PRO A 86 -15.20 -1.13 8.41
CA PRO A 86 -16.12 -1.64 7.40
C PRO A 86 -17.54 -1.10 7.59
N ILE A 87 -18.15 -0.63 6.50
CA ILE A 87 -19.54 -0.18 6.48
C ILE A 87 -20.34 -1.19 5.64
N PRO A 88 -21.32 -1.91 6.22
CA PRO A 88 -22.10 -2.89 5.48
C PRO A 88 -23.06 -2.21 4.50
N SER A 89 -23.36 -2.89 3.38
CA SER A 89 -24.42 -2.44 2.47
C SER A 89 -25.81 -2.62 3.12
N PRO A 90 -26.83 -1.85 2.72
CA PRO A 90 -28.18 -1.98 3.28
C PRO A 90 -28.79 -3.38 3.14
N ASP A 91 -28.46 -4.09 2.05
CA ASP A 91 -28.96 -5.44 1.78
C ASP A 91 -28.12 -6.55 2.42
N ASN A 92 -27.01 -6.20 3.08
CA ASN A 92 -26.14 -7.18 3.71
C ASN A 92 -26.83 -7.82 4.93
N LYS A 93 -26.85 -9.15 4.96
CA LYS A 93 -27.41 -9.94 6.07
C LYS A 93 -26.35 -10.60 6.94
N VAL A 94 -25.07 -10.47 6.58
CA VAL A 94 -23.97 -11.01 7.39
C VAL A 94 -23.72 -10.04 8.55
N THR A 95 -23.98 -10.49 9.78
CA THR A 95 -23.98 -9.65 10.98
C THR A 95 -22.58 -9.26 11.44
N GLU A 96 -21.59 -10.10 11.18
CA GLU A 96 -20.21 -9.89 11.59
C GLU A 96 -19.31 -9.65 10.38
N VAL A 97 -18.33 -8.76 10.53
CA VAL A 97 -17.29 -8.60 9.52
C VAL A 97 -16.46 -9.89 9.49
N PRO A 98 -16.34 -10.56 8.33
CA PRO A 98 -15.50 -11.74 8.21
C PRO A 98 -14.07 -11.49 8.68
N GLY A 99 -13.51 -12.43 9.45
CA GLY A 99 -12.19 -12.28 10.08
C GLY A 99 -11.07 -11.90 9.11
N TYR A 100 -11.08 -12.42 7.87
CA TYR A 100 -10.06 -12.10 6.87
C TYR A 100 -10.06 -10.61 6.47
N ILE A 101 -11.22 -9.93 6.51
CA ILE A 101 -11.32 -8.49 6.23
C ILE A 101 -10.71 -7.70 7.38
N SER A 102 -11.07 -8.04 8.61
CA SER A 102 -10.52 -7.40 9.82
C SER A 102 -9.01 -7.57 9.92
N SER A 103 -8.49 -8.78 9.67
CA SER A 103 -7.06 -9.07 9.63
C SER A 103 -6.35 -8.32 8.52
N PHE A 104 -6.95 -8.21 7.33
CA PHE A 104 -6.39 -7.44 6.22
C PHE A 104 -6.28 -5.96 6.55
N ILE A 105 -7.35 -5.34 7.07
CA ILE A 105 -7.38 -3.92 7.48
C ILE A 105 -6.32 -3.65 8.52
N HIS A 106 -6.32 -4.43 9.61
CA HIS A 106 -5.38 -4.26 10.71
C HIS A 106 -3.94 -4.39 10.23
N GLY A 107 -3.60 -5.49 9.56
CA GLY A 107 -2.24 -5.74 9.09
C GLY A 107 -1.77 -4.72 8.04
N ARG A 108 -2.67 -4.21 7.18
CA ARG A 108 -2.31 -3.18 6.20
C ARG A 108 -2.07 -1.82 6.86
N ASN A 109 -2.91 -1.44 7.82
CA ASN A 109 -2.75 -0.19 8.57
C ASN A 109 -1.46 -0.20 9.40
N GLU A 110 -1.17 -1.31 10.09
CA GLU A 110 0.06 -1.45 10.87
C GLU A 110 1.31 -1.36 9.99
N ARG A 111 1.34 -2.11 8.88
CA ARG A 111 2.48 -2.07 7.94
C ARG A 111 2.68 -0.68 7.36
N ASN A 112 1.63 -0.06 6.85
CA ASN A 112 1.73 1.26 6.23
C ASN A 112 2.27 2.32 7.20
N ARG A 113 1.81 2.29 8.46
CA ARG A 113 2.31 3.17 9.51
C ARG A 113 3.78 2.89 9.83
N ALA A 114 4.13 1.62 10.06
CA ALA A 114 5.49 1.22 10.36
C ALA A 114 6.47 1.61 9.24
N ASP A 115 6.09 1.40 7.98
CA ASP A 115 6.88 1.77 6.81
C ASP A 115 7.10 3.30 6.73
N ALA A 116 6.05 4.10 6.99
CA ALA A 116 6.16 5.55 6.97
C ALA A 116 7.02 6.11 8.11
N GLU A 117 6.85 5.59 9.34
CA GLU A 117 7.66 5.97 10.50
C GLU A 117 9.13 5.53 10.34
N ALA A 118 9.36 4.32 9.80
CA ALA A 118 10.70 3.85 9.47
C ALA A 118 11.34 4.72 8.39
N ALA A 119 10.62 5.01 7.30
CA ALA A 119 11.12 5.86 6.22
C ALA A 119 11.51 7.25 6.70
N ALA A 120 10.76 7.85 7.64
CA ALA A 120 11.08 9.16 8.22
C ALA A 120 12.36 9.17 9.07
N THR A 121 12.78 8.02 9.59
CA THR A 121 13.91 7.90 10.54
C THR A 121 15.16 7.26 9.96
N VAL A 122 15.14 6.86 8.67
CA VAL A 122 16.32 6.35 7.96
C VAL A 122 17.44 7.40 8.00
N LYS A 123 18.59 7.03 8.56
CA LYS A 123 19.82 7.81 8.42
C LYS A 123 20.55 7.34 7.19
N PHE A 124 20.80 8.24 6.24
CA PHE A 124 21.73 7.94 5.15
C PHE A 124 23.17 8.08 5.65
N PRO A 125 24.12 7.30 5.10
CA PRO A 125 25.53 7.63 5.23
C PRO A 125 25.73 9.05 4.68
N GLY A 126 26.52 9.88 5.37
CA GLY A 126 26.79 11.25 4.96
C GLY A 126 27.29 11.31 3.52
N GLU A 127 26.72 12.20 2.71
CA GLU A 127 27.16 12.41 1.33
C GLU A 127 28.66 12.76 1.32
N GLU A 128 29.48 11.92 0.69
CA GLU A 128 30.82 12.31 0.27
C GLU A 128 30.65 13.42 -0.78
N GLN A 129 30.98 14.65 -0.38
CA GLN A 129 31.00 15.81 -1.27
C GLN A 129 32.11 15.61 -2.30
N HIS A 130 31.72 15.48 -3.58
CA HIS A 130 32.63 15.67 -4.72
C HIS A 130 32.87 17.15 -5.00
#